data_AF-A0A4Y8ZMA6-F1
#
_entry.id   AF-A0A4Y8ZMA6-F1
#
_cell.length_a   1.000
_cell.length_b   1.000
_cell.length_c   1.000
_cell.angle_alpha   90.00
_cell.angle_beta   90.00
_cell.angle_gamma   90.00
#
_symmetry.space_group_name_H-M   'P 1'
#
loop_
_entity.id
_entity.type
_entity.pdbx_description
1 polymer ?
#
loop_
_entity_poly.entity_id
_entity_poly.type
_entity_poly.pdbx_seq_one_letter_code
_entity_poly.pdbx_strand_id
1 'polypeptide(L)'
;MAESSSVMSNPPTVILSASPKGGCGKTTVTDATASVSVASGHSTLVVDVDDGNSGYRRRAGKGAALSLSWTTTADRTRPWLAKNVYGKDVVIFDLGANLVASESPVTEFLGEAILQLKATGSRIVFFAIASPNAPGTGRLIRSMRDDYSSVAEVYIVENNVDGSNAFPENMGTFGITTIPFPHMDPGIQAVRMLREEPLLEVFRAPSPGYEVATARYAQKVASFAKQEAVRGLFGDDGLPEFQRLAAAAPGGLRYAIGGLRGARNEAIRANERLLLASREVRSADRTNRELVYAKAIELIDAEAAYRAI
;
A
#
# COMPACT_ATOMS: atom_id res chain seq x y z
N MET A 1 -40.95 28.47 7.06
CA MET A 1 -39.53 28.32 6.66
C MET A 1 -39.28 26.83 6.60
N ALA A 2 -39.17 26.27 5.39
CA ALA A 2 -38.91 24.85 5.21
C ALA A 2 -37.44 24.62 5.53
N GLU A 3 -37.17 23.86 6.59
CA GLU A 3 -35.84 23.27 6.82
C GLU A 3 -35.53 22.43 5.60
N SER A 4 -34.66 22.97 4.74
CA SER A 4 -33.97 22.25 3.69
C SER A 4 -33.39 20.99 4.34
N SER A 5 -33.98 19.83 4.07
CA SER A 5 -33.42 18.54 4.42
C SER A 5 -32.09 18.44 3.68
N SER A 6 -31.02 18.91 4.31
CA SER A 6 -29.67 18.72 3.80
C SER A 6 -29.52 17.23 3.65
N VAL A 7 -29.34 16.76 2.42
CA VAL A 7 -28.97 15.38 2.12
C VAL A 7 -27.80 15.07 3.05
N MET A 8 -28.05 14.29 4.11
CA MET A 8 -27.00 13.92 5.04
C MET A 8 -26.05 13.06 4.22
N SER A 9 -24.91 13.63 3.85
CA SER A 9 -23.84 12.91 3.17
C SER A 9 -23.55 11.65 3.97
N ASN A 10 -23.45 10.51 3.30
CA ASN A 10 -23.10 9.25 3.96
C ASN A 10 -21.85 9.47 4.83
N PRO A 11 -21.84 8.99 6.08
CA PRO A 11 -20.69 9.19 6.94
C PRO A 11 -19.46 8.44 6.37
N PRO A 12 -18.26 9.04 6.43
CA PRO A 12 -17.07 8.48 5.78
C PRO A 12 -16.63 7.15 6.40
N THR A 13 -15.88 6.37 5.62
CA THR A 13 -14.96 5.38 6.18
C THR A 13 -13.62 6.04 6.51
N VAL A 14 -13.19 5.92 7.75
CA VAL A 14 -11.98 6.53 8.29
C VAL A 14 -10.94 5.45 8.57
N ILE A 15 -9.77 5.57 7.94
CA ILE A 15 -8.68 4.59 8.06
C ILE A 15 -7.48 5.26 8.72
N LEU A 16 -6.97 4.66 9.78
CA LEU A 16 -5.74 5.11 10.46
C LEU A 16 -4.64 4.10 10.23
N SER A 17 -3.63 4.48 9.43
CA SER A 17 -2.46 3.64 9.13
C SER A 17 -1.36 3.90 10.14
N ALA A 18 -1.06 2.93 11.00
CA ALA A 18 -0.05 3.08 12.05
C ALA A 18 0.89 1.88 12.17
N SER A 19 2.06 2.12 12.75
CA SER A 19 3.13 1.11 12.88
C SER A 19 4.02 1.47 14.05
N PRO A 20 4.75 0.51 14.64
CA PRO A 20 5.53 0.74 15.85
C PRO A 20 6.83 1.50 15.60
N LYS A 21 7.23 1.75 14.34
CA LYS A 21 8.42 2.53 14.00
C LYS A 21 8.44 3.00 12.53
N GLY A 22 9.45 3.79 12.18
CA GLY A 22 9.75 4.11 10.77
C GLY A 22 10.16 2.89 9.94
N GLY A 23 10.01 2.98 8.61
CA GLY A 23 10.49 1.95 7.69
C GLY A 23 9.64 0.68 7.58
N CYS A 24 8.47 0.61 8.24
CA CYS A 24 7.54 -0.53 8.13
C CYS A 24 6.67 -0.49 6.86
N GLY A 25 6.83 0.53 6.01
CA GLY A 25 6.04 0.72 4.78
C GLY A 25 4.62 1.26 4.97
N LYS A 26 4.30 1.92 6.09
CA LYS A 26 3.02 2.64 6.30
C LYS A 26 2.60 3.46 5.09
N THR A 27 3.43 4.42 4.70
CA THR A 27 3.15 5.30 3.57
C THR A 27 2.94 4.52 2.26
N THR A 28 3.63 3.38 2.07
CA THR A 28 3.40 2.53 0.88
C THR A 28 2.00 1.91 0.91
N VAL A 29 1.58 1.39 2.07
CA VAL A 29 0.23 0.85 2.26
C VAL A 29 -0.82 1.96 2.13
N THR A 30 -0.58 3.14 2.72
CA THR A 30 -1.47 4.32 2.60
C THR A 30 -1.62 4.75 1.13
N ASP A 31 -0.54 4.81 0.36
CA ASP A 31 -0.55 5.17 -1.08
C ASP A 31 -1.33 4.15 -1.92
N ALA A 32 -1.15 2.84 -1.65
CA ALA A 32 -1.93 1.79 -2.26
C ALA A 32 -3.42 1.86 -1.88
N THR A 33 -3.72 2.08 -0.60
CA THR A 33 -5.09 2.16 -0.07
C THR A 33 -5.83 3.36 -0.67
N ALA A 34 -5.19 4.53 -0.71
CA ALA A 34 -5.74 5.71 -1.35
C ALA A 34 -6.00 5.47 -2.85
N SER A 35 -5.07 4.82 -3.55
CA SER A 35 -5.26 4.49 -4.97
C SER A 35 -6.44 3.54 -5.19
N VAL A 36 -6.61 2.53 -4.33
CA VAL A 36 -7.76 1.61 -4.41
C VAL A 36 -9.06 2.35 -4.18
N SER A 37 -9.12 3.21 -3.17
CA SER A 37 -10.29 4.02 -2.86
C SER A 37 -10.67 4.93 -4.05
N VAL A 38 -9.72 5.68 -4.62
CA VAL A 38 -9.98 6.57 -5.76
C VAL A 38 -10.37 5.80 -7.02
N ALA A 39 -9.72 4.66 -7.30
CA ALA A 39 -10.08 3.81 -8.44
C ALA A 39 -11.50 3.24 -8.33
N SER A 40 -11.97 2.98 -7.10
CA SER A 40 -13.36 2.60 -6.83
C SER A 40 -14.35 3.79 -6.85
N GLY A 41 -13.92 4.98 -7.28
CA GLY A 41 -14.79 6.15 -7.44
C GLY A 41 -15.06 6.93 -6.15
N HIS A 42 -14.40 6.59 -5.04
CA HIS A 42 -14.58 7.30 -3.77
C HIS A 42 -13.91 8.67 -3.78
N SER A 43 -14.56 9.65 -3.17
CA SER A 43 -13.96 10.94 -2.83
C SER A 43 -13.01 10.79 -1.62
N THR A 44 -11.76 10.43 -1.90
CA THR A 44 -10.75 10.16 -0.87
C THR A 44 -10.02 11.42 -0.40
N LEU A 45 -9.88 11.59 0.90
CA LEU A 45 -8.94 12.54 1.53
C LEU A 45 -7.82 11.78 2.22
N VAL A 46 -6.56 12.14 1.93
CA VAL A 46 -5.42 11.69 2.72
C VAL A 46 -4.95 12.81 3.64
N VAL A 47 -4.66 12.46 4.89
CA VAL A 47 -4.15 13.35 5.94
C VAL A 47 -2.78 12.81 6.34
N ASP A 48 -1.75 13.60 6.11
CA ASP A 48 -0.38 13.30 6.50
C ASP A 48 -0.17 13.80 7.94
N VAL A 49 -0.03 12.87 8.89
CA VAL A 49 0.21 13.12 10.32
C VAL A 49 1.65 12.73 10.68
N ASP A 50 2.60 13.11 9.82
CA ASP A 50 4.04 12.92 10.01
C ASP A 50 4.78 14.24 9.79
N ASP A 51 4.90 15.05 10.85
CA ASP A 51 5.59 16.35 10.80
C ASP A 51 7.09 16.23 10.49
N GLY A 52 7.70 15.08 10.78
CA GLY A 52 9.15 14.88 10.58
C GLY A 52 9.49 14.50 9.14
N ASN A 53 8.83 13.47 8.61
CA ASN A 53 9.17 12.92 7.29
C ASN A 53 8.15 13.28 6.21
N SER A 54 6.89 13.54 6.56
CA SER A 54 5.79 13.82 5.63
C SER A 54 5.81 12.89 4.40
N GLY A 55 5.94 11.59 4.69
CA GLY A 55 6.31 10.58 3.70
C GLY A 55 5.32 10.52 2.55
N TYR A 56 4.02 10.66 2.85
CA TYR A 56 2.98 10.63 1.83
C TYR A 56 3.07 11.84 0.91
N ARG A 57 3.13 13.06 1.46
CA ARG A 57 3.18 14.29 0.66
C ARG A 57 4.43 14.37 -0.22
N ARG A 58 5.58 13.87 0.25
CA ARG A 58 6.80 13.78 -0.59
C ARG A 58 6.64 12.82 -1.77
N ARG A 59 5.82 11.78 -1.65
CA ARG A 59 5.56 10.81 -2.72
C ARG A 59 4.47 11.25 -3.67
N ALA A 60 3.40 11.83 -3.14
CA ALA A 60 2.19 12.14 -3.89
C ALA A 60 2.11 13.61 -4.35
N GLY A 61 3.02 14.46 -3.90
CA GLY A 61 3.04 15.89 -4.17
C GLY A 61 2.36 16.71 -3.07
N LYS A 62 2.75 17.99 -2.95
CA LYS A 62 2.37 18.87 -1.81
C LYS A 62 0.87 19.05 -1.60
N GLY A 63 0.06 18.92 -2.66
CA GLY A 63 -1.40 19.08 -2.65
C GLY A 63 -2.20 17.79 -2.57
N ALA A 64 -1.56 16.62 -2.57
CA ALA A 64 -2.24 15.34 -2.57
C ALA A 64 -2.74 14.90 -1.17
N ALA A 65 -2.28 15.55 -0.11
CA ALA A 65 -2.74 15.31 1.25
C ALA A 65 -2.74 16.59 2.08
N LEU A 66 -3.65 16.64 3.06
CA LEU A 66 -3.65 17.68 4.09
C LEU A 66 -2.61 17.36 5.16
N SER A 67 -1.86 18.36 5.60
CA SER A 67 -0.94 18.21 6.72
C SER A 67 -1.70 18.40 8.03
N LEU A 68 -1.49 17.52 9.01
CA LEU A 68 -1.98 17.69 10.37
C LEU A 68 -0.79 17.66 11.34
N SER A 69 -0.50 18.81 11.96
CA SER A 69 0.65 18.94 12.85
C SER A 69 0.46 18.16 14.15
N TRP A 70 1.55 17.62 14.67
CA TRP A 70 1.62 16.98 15.99
C TRP A 70 1.27 17.93 17.14
N THR A 71 1.36 19.24 16.90
CA THR A 71 0.97 20.29 17.85
C THR A 71 -0.53 20.64 17.80
N THR A 72 -1.30 20.02 16.90
CA THR A 72 -2.74 20.29 16.78
C THR A 72 -3.47 19.74 18.00
N THR A 73 -4.21 20.59 18.70
CA THR A 73 -4.92 20.30 19.95
C THR A 73 -6.37 19.90 19.72
N ALA A 74 -6.97 19.16 20.67
CA ALA A 74 -8.31 18.59 20.56
C ALA A 74 -9.45 19.63 20.46
N ASP A 75 -9.27 20.86 20.95
CA ASP A 75 -10.27 21.94 20.80
C ASP A 75 -10.53 22.29 19.32
N ARG A 76 -9.59 21.96 18.43
CA ARG A 76 -9.70 22.19 16.99
C ARG A 76 -10.42 21.05 16.24
N THR A 77 -10.72 19.94 16.89
CA THR A 77 -11.26 18.74 16.23
C THR A 77 -12.54 19.04 15.47
N ARG A 78 -13.57 19.57 16.13
CA ARG A 78 -14.88 19.82 15.50
C ARG A 78 -14.81 20.76 14.30
N PRO A 79 -14.21 21.98 14.38
CA PRO A 79 -14.11 22.86 13.21
C PRO A 79 -13.23 22.26 12.11
N TRP A 80 -12.22 21.46 12.46
CA TRP A 80 -11.36 20.81 11.47
C TRP A 80 -12.10 19.69 10.70
N LEU A 81 -12.85 18.84 11.40
CA LEU A 81 -13.68 17.81 10.77
C LEU A 81 -14.74 18.41 9.85
N ALA A 82 -15.42 19.46 10.32
CA ALA A 82 -16.45 20.15 9.54
C ALA A 82 -15.91 20.73 8.23
N LYS A 83 -14.68 21.24 8.25
CA LYS A 83 -14.04 21.84 7.08
C LYS A 83 -13.51 20.81 6.09
N ASN A 84 -12.96 19.69 6.57
CA ASN A 84 -12.11 18.83 5.75
C ASN A 84 -12.68 17.43 5.52
N VAL A 85 -13.44 16.88 6.46
CA VAL A 85 -13.83 15.46 6.48
C VAL A 85 -15.26 15.25 5.99
N TYR A 86 -16.21 16.08 6.42
CA TYR A 86 -17.60 15.91 5.99
C TYR A 86 -17.75 16.11 4.48
N GLY A 87 -18.53 15.22 3.85
CA GLY A 87 -18.67 15.15 2.40
C GLY A 87 -17.58 14.35 1.67
N LYS A 88 -16.73 13.62 2.39
CA LYS A 88 -15.82 12.61 1.83
C LYS A 88 -16.38 11.22 2.02
N ASP A 89 -16.09 10.32 1.09
CA ASP A 89 -16.43 8.90 1.23
C ASP A 89 -15.38 8.16 2.07
N VAL A 90 -14.11 8.51 1.90
CA VAL A 90 -12.98 7.88 2.59
C VAL A 90 -11.99 8.93 3.09
N VAL A 91 -11.55 8.80 4.35
CA VAL A 91 -10.47 9.60 4.93
C VAL A 91 -9.37 8.68 5.45
N ILE A 92 -8.12 8.90 5.04
CA ILE A 92 -6.99 8.07 5.42
C ILE A 92 -5.96 8.93 6.16
N PHE A 93 -5.67 8.59 7.40
CA PHE A 93 -4.60 9.20 8.19
C PHE A 93 -3.31 8.36 8.06
N ASP A 94 -2.28 8.91 7.39
CA ASP A 94 -0.93 8.34 7.39
C ASP A 94 -0.22 8.79 8.67
N LEU A 95 -0.26 7.96 9.71
CA LEU A 95 0.27 8.33 11.02
C LEU A 95 1.78 8.22 11.04
N GLY A 96 2.45 9.24 11.58
CA GLY A 96 3.89 9.22 11.79
C GLY A 96 4.35 8.05 12.67
N ALA A 97 5.62 7.69 12.56
CA ALA A 97 6.20 6.66 13.42
C ALA A 97 6.10 7.06 14.91
N ASN A 98 5.82 6.08 15.78
CA ASN A 98 5.72 6.27 17.22
C ASN A 98 4.64 7.26 17.68
N LEU A 99 3.72 7.69 16.80
CA LEU A 99 2.73 8.71 17.16
C LEU A 99 1.93 8.33 18.41
N VAL A 100 1.45 7.09 18.47
CA VAL A 100 0.68 6.56 19.62
C VAL A 100 1.48 6.59 20.92
N ALA A 101 2.81 6.51 20.85
CA ALA A 101 3.69 6.55 22.02
C ALA A 101 4.26 7.95 22.30
N SER A 102 3.94 8.95 21.47
CA SER A 102 4.59 10.27 21.52
C SER A 102 3.99 11.24 22.55
N GLU A 103 2.83 10.91 23.15
CA GLU A 103 2.05 11.80 24.03
C GLU A 103 1.82 13.21 23.44
N SER A 104 1.83 13.31 22.11
CA SER A 104 1.68 14.58 21.42
C SER A 104 0.22 15.05 21.42
N PRO A 105 -0.05 16.37 21.44
CA PRO A 105 -1.43 16.89 21.42
C PRO A 105 -2.32 16.31 20.30
N VAL A 106 -1.73 15.94 19.17
CA VAL A 106 -2.47 15.35 18.06
C VAL A 106 -3.06 13.97 18.39
N THR A 107 -2.53 13.22 19.36
CA THR A 107 -3.16 11.95 19.77
C THR A 107 -4.50 12.20 20.46
N GLU A 108 -4.62 13.25 21.27
CA GLU A 108 -5.90 13.66 21.86
C GLU A 108 -6.86 14.18 20.78
N PHE A 109 -6.36 14.96 19.83
CA PHE A 109 -7.14 15.38 18.66
C PHE A 109 -7.70 14.18 17.89
N LEU A 110 -6.88 13.16 17.61
CA LEU A 110 -7.29 11.96 16.88
C LEU A 110 -8.31 11.14 17.68
N GLY A 111 -8.14 11.01 19.00
CA GLY A 111 -9.10 10.38 19.89
C GLY A 111 -10.47 11.06 19.84
N GLU A 112 -10.50 12.38 20.00
CA GLU A 112 -11.73 13.17 19.90
C GLU A 112 -12.35 13.07 18.49
N ALA A 113 -11.52 13.06 17.44
CA ALA A 113 -11.98 12.94 16.06
C ALA A 113 -12.67 11.61 15.82
N ILE A 114 -12.09 10.51 16.30
CA ILE A 114 -12.67 9.17 16.21
C ILE A 114 -14.03 9.12 16.93
N LEU A 115 -14.14 9.66 18.14
CA LEU A 115 -15.38 9.66 18.91
C LEU A 115 -16.49 10.45 18.20
N GLN A 116 -16.18 11.65 17.69
CA GLN A 116 -17.15 12.46 16.93
C GLN A 116 -17.58 11.80 15.61
N LEU A 117 -16.63 11.22 14.87
CA LEU A 117 -16.93 10.52 13.62
C LEU A 117 -17.75 9.25 13.88
N LYS A 118 -17.44 8.51 14.93
CA LYS A 118 -18.22 7.33 15.34
C LYS A 118 -19.65 7.71 15.75
N ALA A 119 -19.81 8.80 16.50
CA ALA A 119 -21.11 9.31 16.91
C ALA A 119 -22.00 9.74 15.73
N THR A 120 -21.41 10.08 14.59
CA THR A 120 -22.12 10.40 13.34
C THR A 120 -22.31 9.19 12.42
N GLY A 121 -21.96 7.99 12.88
CA GLY A 121 -22.13 6.74 12.13
C GLY A 121 -20.98 6.39 11.19
N SER A 122 -19.85 7.09 11.27
CA SER A 122 -18.66 6.77 10.46
C SER A 122 -18.11 5.40 10.81
N ARG A 123 -17.60 4.70 9.80
CA ARG A 123 -16.88 3.43 9.99
C ARG A 123 -15.42 3.76 10.30
N ILE A 124 -14.90 3.30 11.42
CA ILE A 124 -13.52 3.56 11.85
C ILE A 124 -12.71 2.28 11.74
N VAL A 125 -11.55 2.36 11.08
CA VAL A 125 -10.69 1.21 10.79
C VAL A 125 -9.24 1.56 11.10
N PHE A 126 -8.57 0.71 11.87
CA PHE A 126 -7.13 0.78 12.09
C PHE A 126 -6.40 -0.23 11.21
N PHE A 127 -5.44 0.26 10.43
CA PHE A 127 -4.45 -0.57 9.75
C PHE A 127 -3.20 -0.64 10.62
N ALA A 128 -3.07 -1.72 11.38
CA ALA A 128 -1.88 -2.03 12.15
C ALA A 128 -0.82 -2.65 11.21
N ILE A 129 0.11 -1.82 10.72
CA ILE A 129 1.11 -2.25 9.74
C ILE A 129 2.20 -3.07 10.42
N ALA A 130 2.22 -4.36 10.12
CA ALA A 130 3.22 -5.32 10.51
C ALA A 130 4.31 -5.45 9.44
N SER A 131 5.55 -5.67 9.87
CA SER A 131 6.69 -5.86 8.96
C SER A 131 7.70 -6.84 9.56
N PRO A 132 8.35 -7.71 8.77
CA PRO A 132 9.36 -8.65 9.25
C PRO A 132 10.55 -7.93 9.93
N ASN A 133 10.89 -6.73 9.46
CA ASN A 133 11.99 -5.93 10.02
C ASN A 133 11.57 -5.09 11.24
N ALA A 134 10.38 -5.29 11.80
CA ALA A 134 9.81 -4.50 12.89
C ALA A 134 9.55 -5.34 14.15
N PRO A 135 10.58 -5.58 14.98
CA PRO A 135 10.37 -6.24 16.26
C PRO A 135 9.44 -5.40 17.14
N GLY A 136 8.53 -6.07 17.86
CA GLY A 136 7.57 -5.40 18.75
C GLY A 136 6.20 -5.08 18.14
N THR A 137 5.98 -5.38 16.84
CA THR A 137 4.68 -5.22 16.18
C THR A 137 3.53 -5.88 16.96
N GLY A 138 3.75 -7.06 17.55
CA GLY A 138 2.72 -7.73 18.35
C GLY A 138 2.26 -6.95 19.59
N ARG A 139 3.08 -6.07 20.19
CA ARG A 139 2.64 -5.20 21.29
C ARG A 139 1.71 -4.09 20.79
N LEU A 140 2.05 -3.47 19.66
CA LEU A 140 1.21 -2.45 19.05
C LEU A 140 -0.15 -3.02 18.66
N ILE A 141 -0.16 -4.18 17.99
CA ILE A 141 -1.40 -4.84 17.57
C ILE A 141 -2.28 -5.15 18.79
N ARG A 142 -1.70 -5.66 19.88
CA ARG A 142 -2.44 -5.89 21.13
C ARG A 142 -3.03 -4.61 21.69
N SER A 143 -2.23 -3.55 21.87
CA SER A 143 -2.74 -2.27 22.35
C SER A 143 -3.82 -1.71 21.43
N MET A 144 -3.64 -1.72 20.12
CA MET A 144 -4.68 -1.26 19.18
C MET A 144 -5.99 -2.04 19.32
N ARG A 145 -5.91 -3.38 19.41
CA ARG A 145 -7.09 -4.23 19.62
C ARG A 145 -7.74 -3.93 20.98
N ASP A 146 -6.95 -3.95 22.05
CA ASP A 146 -7.46 -3.87 23.41
C ASP A 146 -8.03 -2.46 23.70
N ASP A 147 -7.40 -1.42 23.17
CA ASP A 147 -7.77 -0.02 23.43
C ASP A 147 -8.89 0.49 22.49
N TYR A 148 -8.98 -0.02 21.25
CA TYR A 148 -9.88 0.55 20.23
C TYR A 148 -10.96 -0.39 19.68
N SER A 149 -10.95 -1.69 20.00
CA SER A 149 -11.94 -2.65 19.44
C SER A 149 -13.41 -2.32 19.72
N SER A 150 -13.69 -1.52 20.76
CA SER A 150 -15.04 -1.06 21.08
C SER A 150 -15.55 0.05 20.15
N VAL A 151 -14.65 0.79 19.51
CA VAL A 151 -14.98 1.97 18.68
C VAL A 151 -14.56 1.83 17.22
N ALA A 152 -13.64 0.91 16.91
CA ALA A 152 -13.07 0.72 15.58
C ALA A 152 -12.81 -0.75 15.24
N GLU A 153 -12.84 -1.05 13.95
CA GLU A 153 -12.30 -2.30 13.42
C GLU A 153 -10.78 -2.22 13.38
N VAL A 154 -10.09 -3.33 13.66
CA VAL A 154 -8.63 -3.41 13.57
C VAL A 154 -8.29 -4.48 12.55
N TYR A 155 -7.45 -4.15 11.58
CA TYR A 155 -6.85 -5.11 10.65
C TYR A 155 -5.33 -5.10 10.78
N ILE A 156 -4.73 -6.27 10.68
CA ILE A 156 -3.27 -6.41 10.60
C ILE A 156 -2.90 -6.35 9.12
N VAL A 157 -2.12 -5.36 8.70
CA VAL A 157 -1.57 -5.34 7.33
C VAL A 157 -0.14 -5.87 7.36
N GLU A 158 0.05 -7.07 6.85
CA GLU A 158 1.34 -7.74 6.80
C GLU A 158 2.16 -7.25 5.60
N ASN A 159 2.88 -6.14 5.79
CA ASN A 159 3.76 -5.60 4.77
C ASN A 159 5.09 -6.35 4.71
N ASN A 160 5.25 -7.22 3.71
CA ASN A 160 6.46 -8.00 3.50
C ASN A 160 7.58 -7.15 2.88
N VAL A 161 8.05 -6.14 3.61
CA VAL A 161 8.98 -5.11 3.09
C VAL A 161 10.31 -5.68 2.60
N ASP A 162 10.77 -6.80 3.15
CA ASP A 162 12.06 -7.43 2.82
C ASP A 162 11.94 -8.73 2.00
N GLY A 163 10.72 -9.20 1.73
CA GLY A 163 10.47 -10.38 0.92
C GLY A 163 10.53 -11.70 1.68
N SER A 164 10.95 -11.70 2.95
CA SER A 164 11.16 -12.93 3.73
C SER A 164 9.87 -13.63 4.15
N ASN A 165 8.76 -12.89 4.28
CA ASN A 165 7.55 -13.31 5.01
C ASN A 165 7.83 -13.74 6.47
N ALA A 166 8.97 -13.35 7.05
CA ALA A 166 9.36 -13.72 8.42
C ALA A 166 8.67 -12.82 9.46
N PHE A 167 7.33 -12.84 9.45
CA PHE A 167 6.55 -12.11 10.44
C PHE A 167 6.57 -12.83 11.80
N PRO A 168 6.37 -12.12 12.92
CA PRO A 168 6.26 -12.76 14.24
C PRO A 168 5.16 -13.83 14.27
N GLU A 169 5.50 -15.03 14.76
CA GLU A 169 4.63 -16.22 14.74
C GLU A 169 3.28 -16.04 15.48
N ASN A 170 3.19 -15.05 16.35
CA ASN A 170 2.00 -14.80 17.18
C ASN A 170 0.94 -13.89 16.53
N MET A 171 1.09 -13.49 15.26
CA MET A 171 0.10 -12.58 14.67
C MET A 171 -1.23 -13.28 14.36
N GLY A 172 -1.21 -14.54 13.94
CA GLY A 172 -2.41 -15.34 13.69
C GLY A 172 -3.21 -15.68 14.96
N THR A 173 -2.60 -15.56 16.15
CA THR A 173 -3.28 -15.88 17.43
C THR A 173 -4.13 -14.73 17.96
N PHE A 174 -4.07 -13.54 17.35
CA PHE A 174 -4.85 -12.39 17.82
C PHE A 174 -6.34 -12.48 17.45
N GLY A 175 -6.73 -13.38 16.55
CA GLY A 175 -8.10 -13.46 16.04
C GLY A 175 -8.52 -12.21 15.24
N ILE A 176 -7.54 -11.47 14.73
CA ILE A 176 -7.74 -10.24 13.93
C ILE A 176 -7.58 -10.59 12.46
N THR A 177 -8.39 -9.99 11.60
CA THR A 177 -8.27 -10.14 10.15
C THR A 177 -6.91 -9.63 9.67
N THR A 178 -6.18 -10.50 8.98
CA THR A 178 -4.89 -10.18 8.37
C THR A 178 -5.04 -9.91 6.88
N ILE A 179 -4.37 -8.86 6.41
CA ILE A 179 -4.35 -8.40 5.02
C ILE A 179 -2.89 -8.44 4.54
N PRO A 180 -2.44 -9.51 3.85
CA PRO A 180 -1.09 -9.56 3.31
C PRO A 180 -0.83 -8.44 2.29
N PHE A 181 0.21 -7.65 2.50
CA PHE A 181 0.69 -6.69 1.50
C PHE A 181 1.98 -7.22 0.87
N PRO A 182 1.99 -7.48 -0.45
CA PRO A 182 3.06 -8.24 -1.07
C PRO A 182 4.37 -7.43 -1.12
N HIS A 183 5.49 -8.15 -1.10
CA HIS A 183 6.80 -7.54 -1.27
C HIS A 183 6.91 -6.74 -2.56
N MET A 184 7.53 -5.56 -2.45
CA MET A 184 7.85 -4.67 -3.55
C MET A 184 9.36 -4.53 -3.68
N ASP A 185 9.91 -5.00 -4.80
CA ASP A 185 11.34 -4.92 -5.08
C ASP A 185 11.83 -3.45 -4.96
N PRO A 186 13.00 -3.17 -4.36
CA PRO A 186 13.48 -1.81 -4.12
C PRO A 186 13.54 -0.94 -5.38
N GLY A 187 13.94 -1.50 -6.54
CA GLY A 187 13.97 -0.73 -7.78
C GLY A 187 12.58 -0.40 -8.33
N ILE A 188 11.55 -1.22 -8.05
CA ILE A 188 10.16 -0.87 -8.38
C ILE A 188 9.67 0.28 -7.48
N GLN A 189 10.03 0.27 -6.19
CA GLN A 189 9.77 1.41 -5.30
C GLN A 189 10.49 2.67 -5.80
N ALA A 190 11.73 2.55 -6.28
CA ALA A 190 12.46 3.67 -6.84
C ALA A 190 11.78 4.27 -8.09
N VAL A 191 11.18 3.45 -8.97
CA VAL A 191 10.39 3.93 -10.12
C VAL A 191 9.22 4.79 -9.65
N ARG A 192 8.50 4.36 -8.61
CA ARG A 192 7.40 5.16 -8.03
C ARG A 192 7.87 6.54 -7.55
N MET A 193 9.09 6.64 -7.04
CA MET A 193 9.66 7.91 -6.56
C MET A 193 10.09 8.86 -7.68
N LEU A 194 10.06 8.46 -8.95
CA LEU A 194 10.39 9.35 -10.07
C LEU A 194 9.37 10.47 -10.28
N ARG A 195 8.15 10.32 -9.76
CA ARG A 195 7.05 11.27 -9.92
C ARG A 195 6.43 11.57 -8.56
N GLU A 196 6.35 12.84 -8.21
CA GLU A 196 5.69 13.34 -7.01
C GLU A 196 4.18 13.51 -7.25
N GLU A 197 3.50 12.41 -7.55
CA GLU A 197 2.08 12.38 -7.92
C GLU A 197 1.35 11.23 -7.20
N PRO A 198 0.02 11.30 -7.03
CA PRO A 198 -0.76 10.18 -6.49
C PRO A 198 -0.49 8.88 -7.26
N LEU A 199 -0.37 7.75 -6.55
CA LEU A 199 0.08 6.48 -7.13
C LEU A 199 -0.81 6.00 -8.29
N LEU A 200 -2.12 6.21 -8.24
CA LEU A 200 -3.01 5.88 -9.36
C LEU A 200 -2.67 6.67 -10.64
N GLU A 201 -2.29 7.94 -10.52
CA GLU A 201 -1.88 8.77 -11.67
C GLU A 201 -0.52 8.33 -12.22
N VAL A 202 0.39 7.87 -11.34
CA VAL A 202 1.64 7.23 -11.75
C VAL A 202 1.36 5.94 -12.55
N PHE A 203 0.35 5.16 -12.16
CA PHE A 203 -0.04 3.97 -12.90
C PHE A 203 -0.68 4.29 -14.25
N ARG A 204 -1.56 5.30 -14.31
CA ARG A 204 -2.25 5.73 -15.53
C ARG A 204 -1.30 6.30 -16.57
N ALA A 205 -0.24 6.97 -16.13
CA ALA A 205 0.79 7.58 -16.98
C ALA A 205 2.20 7.15 -16.53
N PRO A 206 2.63 5.91 -16.79
CA PRO A 206 3.95 5.45 -16.38
C PRO A 206 5.08 6.32 -16.96
N SER A 207 6.16 6.49 -16.20
CA SER A 207 7.37 7.16 -16.70
C SER A 207 7.95 6.40 -17.91
N PRO A 208 8.37 7.09 -18.99
CA PRO A 208 8.94 6.44 -20.17
C PRO A 208 10.11 5.50 -19.84
N GLY A 209 10.04 4.27 -20.33
CA GLY A 209 11.04 3.23 -20.11
C GLY A 209 10.88 2.42 -18.81
N TYR A 210 9.85 2.72 -18.00
CA TYR A 210 9.52 2.02 -16.74
C TYR A 210 8.09 1.47 -16.70
N GLU A 211 7.39 1.41 -17.84
CA GLU A 211 6.02 0.93 -17.98
C GLU A 211 5.83 -0.47 -17.41
N VAL A 212 6.79 -1.38 -17.63
CA VAL A 212 6.72 -2.76 -17.12
C VAL A 212 6.90 -2.80 -15.60
N ALA A 213 7.76 -1.94 -15.04
CA ALA A 213 7.93 -1.81 -13.59
C ALA A 213 6.66 -1.26 -12.93
N THR A 214 6.08 -0.22 -13.52
CA THR A 214 4.83 0.39 -13.06
C THR A 214 3.67 -0.60 -13.12
N ALA A 215 3.55 -1.37 -14.20
CA ALA A 215 2.55 -2.44 -14.31
C ALA A 215 2.74 -3.52 -13.24
N ARG A 216 3.99 -3.89 -12.92
CA ARG A 216 4.30 -4.82 -11.83
C ARG A 216 3.90 -4.25 -10.47
N TYR A 217 4.08 -2.96 -10.22
CA TYR A 217 3.54 -2.31 -9.02
C TYR A 217 2.01 -2.41 -9.03
N ALA A 218 1.33 -2.01 -10.11
CA ALA A 218 -0.12 -2.10 -10.23
C ALA A 218 -0.63 -3.53 -9.98
N GLN A 219 0.08 -4.58 -10.43
CA GLN A 219 -0.24 -5.99 -10.15
C GLN A 219 -0.24 -6.28 -8.64
N LYS A 220 0.74 -5.76 -7.89
CA LYS A 220 0.84 -5.92 -6.44
C LYS A 220 -0.31 -5.22 -5.71
N VAL A 221 -0.67 -4.02 -6.16
CA VAL A 221 -1.85 -3.29 -5.65
C VAL A 221 -3.14 -4.02 -6.01
N ALA A 222 -3.25 -4.60 -7.20
CA ALA A 222 -4.40 -5.42 -7.59
C ALA A 222 -4.54 -6.64 -6.65
N SER A 223 -3.45 -7.31 -6.31
CA SER A 223 -3.48 -8.43 -5.35
C SER A 223 -3.87 -8.00 -3.94
N PHE A 224 -3.50 -6.79 -3.52
CA PHE A 224 -4.00 -6.18 -2.28
C PHE A 224 -5.50 -5.89 -2.35
N ALA A 225 -5.94 -5.22 -3.41
CA ALA A 225 -7.34 -4.84 -3.64
C ALA A 225 -8.31 -6.04 -3.75
N LYS A 226 -7.84 -7.20 -4.22
CA LYS A 226 -8.65 -8.43 -4.34
C LYS A 226 -9.05 -9.07 -3.01
N GLN A 227 -8.41 -8.70 -1.91
CA GLN A 227 -8.64 -9.34 -0.63
C GLN A 227 -10.00 -8.92 -0.07
N GLU A 228 -10.72 -9.88 0.51
CA GLU A 228 -12.09 -9.68 0.99
C GLU A 228 -12.21 -8.49 1.96
N ALA A 229 -11.27 -8.35 2.89
CA ALA A 229 -11.26 -7.21 3.82
C ALA A 229 -11.13 -5.86 3.10
N VAL A 230 -10.32 -5.77 2.05
CA VAL A 230 -10.12 -4.54 1.26
C VAL A 230 -11.35 -4.27 0.39
N ARG A 231 -11.92 -5.30 -0.23
CA ARG A 231 -13.19 -5.21 -0.98
C ARG A 231 -14.34 -4.78 -0.08
N GLY A 232 -14.38 -5.27 1.17
CA GLY A 232 -15.37 -4.87 2.16
C GLY A 232 -15.24 -3.40 2.59
N LEU A 233 -14.11 -2.73 2.34
CA LEU A 233 -13.93 -1.30 2.60
C LEU A 233 -14.29 -0.43 1.40
N PHE A 234 -13.94 -0.86 0.19
CA PHE A 234 -13.98 0.01 -0.99
C PHE A 234 -14.89 -0.48 -2.13
N GLY A 235 -15.49 -1.66 -2.00
CA GLY A 235 -16.21 -2.33 -3.08
C GLY A 235 -15.27 -2.94 -4.14
N ASP A 236 -15.86 -3.34 -5.26
CA ASP A 236 -15.18 -4.06 -6.36
C ASP A 236 -14.85 -3.18 -7.56
N ASP A 237 -15.40 -1.97 -7.63
CA ASP A 237 -15.43 -1.15 -8.83
C ASP A 237 -14.03 -0.72 -9.33
N GLY A 238 -13.07 -0.54 -8.42
CA GLY A 238 -11.69 -0.19 -8.78
C GLY A 238 -10.85 -1.37 -9.29
N LEU A 239 -11.25 -2.62 -9.03
CA LEU A 239 -10.42 -3.78 -9.34
C LEU A 239 -10.17 -3.98 -10.85
N PRO A 240 -11.18 -3.83 -11.75
CA PRO A 240 -10.94 -3.90 -13.19
C PRO A 240 -9.89 -2.91 -13.70
N GLU A 241 -9.82 -1.71 -13.12
CA GLU A 241 -8.81 -0.73 -13.50
C GLU A 241 -7.40 -1.23 -13.17
N PHE A 242 -7.15 -1.74 -11.96
CA PHE A 242 -5.84 -2.29 -11.61
C PHE A 242 -5.48 -3.53 -12.42
N GLN A 243 -6.46 -4.37 -12.79
CA GLN A 243 -6.21 -5.50 -13.68
C GLN A 243 -5.72 -5.04 -15.06
N ARG A 244 -6.34 -3.98 -15.61
CA ARG A 244 -5.91 -3.35 -16.87
C ARG A 244 -4.51 -2.74 -16.74
N LEU A 245 -4.26 -1.97 -15.68
CA LEU A 245 -2.96 -1.34 -15.43
C LEU A 245 -1.84 -2.38 -15.20
N ALA A 246 -2.19 -3.54 -14.64
CA ALA A 246 -1.28 -4.66 -14.41
C ALA A 246 -1.06 -5.55 -15.64
N ALA A 247 -1.78 -5.34 -16.75
CA ALA A 247 -1.78 -6.29 -17.88
C ALA A 247 -0.39 -6.51 -18.51
N ALA A 248 0.48 -5.49 -18.48
CA ALA A 248 1.84 -5.58 -18.99
C ALA A 248 2.84 -6.21 -17.99
N ALA A 249 2.42 -6.53 -16.77
CA ALA A 249 3.30 -7.06 -15.74
C ALA A 249 3.78 -8.48 -16.09
N PRO A 250 5.07 -8.78 -15.90
CA PRO A 250 5.61 -10.11 -16.18
C PRO A 250 5.07 -11.13 -15.16
N GLY A 251 4.90 -12.38 -15.60
CA GLY A 251 4.40 -13.47 -14.75
C GLY A 251 5.36 -13.89 -13.63
N GLY A 252 6.65 -13.57 -13.76
CA GLY A 252 7.70 -13.85 -12.78
C GLY A 252 9.05 -13.32 -13.25
N LEU A 253 10.02 -13.24 -12.34
CA LEU A 253 11.39 -12.83 -12.63
C LEU A 253 12.38 -13.82 -12.02
N ARG A 254 13.55 -13.96 -12.65
CA ARG A 254 14.63 -14.81 -12.15
C ARG A 254 15.33 -14.18 -10.95
N TYR A 255 15.57 -12.87 -11.02
CA TYR A 255 16.26 -12.08 -9.99
C TYR A 255 15.39 -10.92 -9.49
N ALA A 256 15.61 -10.50 -8.24
CA ALA A 256 14.98 -9.32 -7.66
C ALA A 256 15.50 -8.03 -8.33
N ILE A 257 14.65 -7.01 -8.38
CA ILE A 257 14.99 -5.72 -8.98
C ILE A 257 15.56 -4.79 -7.90
N GLY A 258 16.88 -4.81 -7.72
CA GLY A 258 17.56 -4.10 -6.62
C GLY A 258 17.63 -2.58 -6.74
N GLY A 259 17.42 -2.01 -7.94
CA GLY A 259 17.55 -0.56 -8.16
C GLY A 259 16.97 -0.10 -9.49
N LEU A 260 17.03 1.21 -9.72
CA LEU A 260 16.33 1.85 -10.84
C LEU A 260 16.77 1.32 -12.22
N ARG A 261 18.08 1.06 -12.44
CA ARG A 261 18.59 0.46 -13.69
C ARG A 261 17.92 -0.89 -14.00
N GLY A 262 17.80 -1.75 -12.99
CA GLY A 262 17.15 -3.05 -13.13
C GLY A 262 15.63 -2.98 -13.31
N ALA A 263 15.03 -1.81 -13.06
CA ALA A 263 13.60 -1.58 -13.23
C ALA A 263 13.22 -1.08 -14.64
N ARG A 264 14.20 -0.84 -15.52
CA ARG A 264 13.93 -0.49 -16.93
C ARG A 264 13.23 -1.63 -17.65
N ASN A 265 12.38 -1.29 -18.62
CA ASN A 265 11.63 -2.28 -19.42
C ASN A 265 12.54 -3.36 -20.01
N GLU A 266 13.65 -2.97 -20.63
CA GLU A 266 14.62 -3.89 -21.24
C GLU A 266 15.21 -4.87 -20.21
N ALA A 267 15.58 -4.37 -19.03
CA ALA A 267 16.14 -5.17 -17.94
C ALA A 267 15.11 -6.18 -17.40
N ILE A 268 13.87 -5.73 -17.16
CA ILE A 268 12.79 -6.59 -16.67
C ILE A 268 12.46 -7.67 -17.72
N ARG A 269 12.37 -7.31 -19.00
CA ARG A 269 12.08 -8.27 -20.08
C ARG A 269 13.21 -9.30 -20.25
N ALA A 270 14.47 -8.88 -20.13
CA ALA A 270 15.59 -9.83 -20.15
C ALA A 270 15.56 -10.78 -18.95
N ASN A 271 15.25 -10.27 -17.75
CA ASN A 271 15.10 -11.08 -16.54
C ASN A 271 13.93 -12.08 -16.63
N GLU A 272 12.81 -11.67 -17.23
CA GLU A 272 11.66 -12.54 -17.54
C GLU A 272 12.04 -13.65 -18.52
N ARG A 273 12.70 -13.32 -19.64
CA ARG A 273 13.19 -14.31 -20.62
C ARG A 273 14.13 -15.33 -19.97
N LEU A 274 15.03 -14.87 -19.12
CA LEU A 274 15.95 -15.73 -18.39
C LEU A 274 15.21 -16.72 -17.47
N LEU A 275 14.14 -16.28 -16.79
CA LEU A 275 13.30 -17.18 -15.99
C LEU A 275 12.62 -18.24 -16.86
N LEU A 276 12.03 -17.83 -17.98
CA LEU A 276 11.32 -18.73 -18.89
C LEU A 276 12.27 -19.79 -19.47
N ALA A 277 13.41 -19.38 -20.03
CA ALA A 277 14.43 -20.30 -20.54
C ALA A 277 14.91 -21.29 -19.45
N SER A 278 15.10 -20.80 -18.21
CA SER A 278 15.49 -21.66 -17.09
C SER A 278 14.42 -22.71 -16.74
N ARG A 279 13.14 -22.36 -16.87
CA ARG A 279 12.03 -23.32 -16.67
C ARG A 279 11.98 -24.34 -17.79
N GLU A 280 12.12 -23.91 -19.04
CA GLU A 280 12.08 -24.79 -20.21
C GLU A 280 13.17 -25.86 -20.17
N VAL A 281 14.40 -25.50 -19.80
CA VAL A 281 15.50 -26.47 -19.57
C VAL A 281 15.14 -27.49 -18.50
N ARG A 282 14.53 -27.03 -17.39
CA ARG A 282 14.16 -27.91 -16.27
C ARG A 282 13.01 -28.85 -16.59
N SER A 283 12.10 -28.44 -17.47
CA SER A 283 10.95 -29.23 -17.92
C SER A 283 11.25 -30.09 -19.16
N ALA A 284 12.39 -29.91 -19.83
CA ALA A 284 12.74 -30.69 -21.00
C ALA A 284 12.87 -32.19 -20.66
N ASP A 285 12.41 -33.05 -21.58
CA ASP A 285 12.59 -34.49 -21.47
C ASP A 285 14.08 -34.83 -21.47
N ARG A 286 14.56 -35.31 -20.32
CA ARG A 286 15.98 -35.63 -20.09
C ARG A 286 16.49 -36.78 -20.97
N THR A 287 15.60 -37.58 -21.54
CA THR A 287 15.97 -38.64 -22.48
C THR A 287 16.25 -38.11 -23.88
N ASN A 288 15.67 -36.96 -24.24
CA ASN A 288 15.91 -36.27 -25.50
C ASN A 288 17.08 -35.27 -25.37
N ARG A 289 18.30 -35.78 -25.62
CA ARG A 289 19.53 -34.98 -25.49
C ARG A 289 19.57 -33.74 -26.39
N GLU A 290 19.04 -33.83 -27.60
CA GLU A 290 19.01 -32.72 -28.56
C GLU A 290 18.13 -31.58 -28.05
N LEU A 291 16.95 -31.91 -27.53
CA LEU A 291 16.04 -30.92 -26.94
C LEU A 291 16.67 -30.24 -25.72
N VAL A 292 17.26 -31.01 -24.80
CA VAL A 292 17.95 -30.45 -23.62
C VAL A 292 19.08 -29.52 -24.04
N TYR A 293 19.89 -29.92 -25.03
CA TYR A 293 20.99 -29.10 -25.53
C TYR A 293 20.47 -27.79 -26.15
N ALA A 294 19.44 -27.86 -27.00
CA ALA A 294 18.83 -26.67 -27.61
C ALA A 294 18.32 -25.68 -26.55
N LYS A 295 17.58 -26.17 -25.55
CA LYS A 295 17.10 -25.32 -24.44
C LYS A 295 18.23 -24.77 -23.57
N ALA A 296 19.31 -25.52 -23.39
CA ALA A 296 20.48 -25.02 -22.67
C ALA A 296 21.16 -23.86 -23.41
N ILE A 297 21.24 -23.91 -24.75
CA ILE A 297 21.75 -22.78 -25.56
C ILE A 297 20.84 -21.56 -25.41
N GLU A 298 19.53 -21.71 -25.51
CA GLU A 298 18.58 -20.60 -25.29
C GLU A 298 18.74 -19.95 -23.90
N LEU A 299 19.01 -20.76 -22.86
CA LEU A 299 19.29 -20.26 -21.52
C LEU A 299 20.60 -19.46 -21.46
N ILE A 300 21.67 -19.95 -22.11
CA ILE A 300 22.97 -19.26 -22.18
C ILE A 300 22.81 -17.90 -22.88
N ASP A 301 22.09 -17.87 -24.01
CA ASP A 301 21.83 -16.64 -24.75
C ASP A 301 21.00 -15.63 -23.94
N ALA A 302 19.97 -16.11 -23.23
CA ALA A 302 19.18 -15.27 -22.34
C ALA A 302 20.01 -14.71 -21.17
N GLU A 303 20.95 -15.50 -20.63
CA GLU A 303 21.85 -15.05 -19.58
C GLU A 303 22.85 -14.00 -20.09
N ALA A 304 23.43 -14.21 -21.28
CA ALA A 304 24.29 -13.23 -21.93
C ALA A 304 23.55 -11.90 -22.18
N ALA A 305 22.32 -11.96 -22.70
CA ALA A 305 21.49 -10.79 -22.93
C ALA A 305 21.14 -10.05 -21.62
N TYR A 306 20.85 -10.78 -20.53
CA TYR A 306 20.58 -10.16 -19.23
C TYR A 306 21.83 -9.48 -18.64
N ARG A 307 23.01 -10.07 -18.78
CA ARG A 307 24.28 -9.52 -18.29
C ARG A 307 24.77 -8.30 -19.07
N ALA A 308 24.30 -8.10 -20.31
CA ALA A 308 24.67 -6.96 -21.14
C ALA A 308 23.94 -5.65 -20.75
N ILE A 309 22.90 -5.73 -19.92
CA ILE A 309 22.04 -4.60 -19.50
C ILE A 309 22.55 -3.94 -18.23
#